data_AF-A0A0M4MTG3-F1
#
_entry.id   AF-A0A0M4MTG3-F1
#
_cell.length_a   1.000
_cell.length_b   1.000
_cell.length_c   1.000
_cell.angle_alpha   90.00
_cell.angle_beta   90.00
_cell.angle_gamma   90.00
#
_symmetry.space_group_name_H-M   'P 1'
#
loop_
_entity.id
_entity.type
_entity.pdbx_description
1 polymer ?
#
loop_
_entity_poly.entity_id
_entity_poly.type
_entity_poly.pdbx_seq_one_letter_code
_entity_poly.pdbx_strand_id
1 'polypeptide(L)'
;MKPSRSFRLMLAPVAAAFLISPAAGNAHEGHKKDMSEAEMAQMEMQDKSAAHHGNANAMHDAMKKGELDGTAMPTVAPQTAEQALAARIAENRVTSTSDFLGRLHPVAAHFPIALLLLAALAELMLAVRPSLGLETTVRFLVGGGAIGAFVAAVFGWFAGGWRLEDRSETLGLHRWNGTAIAGVALIAAWLAFRARNRTLLRVLLAALAAALVLQGYHGGEMVFGPNHLGLE
;
A
#
# COMPACT_ATOMS: atom_id res chain seq x y z
N MET A 1 -4.34 5.25 41.34
CA MET A 1 -2.97 5.62 40.90
C MET A 1 -3.07 6.65 39.79
N LYS A 2 -2.44 7.83 39.94
CA LYS A 2 -2.48 8.90 38.91
C LYS A 2 -1.51 8.52 37.78
N PRO A 3 -1.92 8.47 36.50
CA PRO A 3 -1.01 8.14 35.41
C PRO A 3 0.09 9.20 35.30
N SER A 4 1.33 8.74 35.13
CA SER A 4 2.52 9.58 35.00
C SER A 4 2.40 10.47 33.74
N ARG A 5 3.07 11.63 33.73
CA ARG A 5 3.04 12.56 32.58
C ARG A 5 3.42 11.86 31.26
N SER A 6 4.34 10.89 31.30
CA SER A 6 4.75 10.08 30.15
C SER A 6 3.63 9.19 29.60
N PHE A 7 2.72 8.70 30.47
CA PHE A 7 1.56 7.91 30.06
C PHE A 7 0.53 8.75 29.31
N ARG A 8 0.33 10.02 29.70
CA ARG A 8 -0.58 10.94 28.99
C ARG A 8 -0.04 11.37 27.62
N LEU A 9 1.29 11.43 27.47
CA LEU A 9 1.96 11.68 26.19
C LEU A 9 1.90 10.47 25.24
N MET A 10 1.79 9.24 25.76
CA MET A 10 1.61 8.02 24.95
C MET A 10 0.18 7.87 24.39
N LEU A 11 -0.83 8.44 25.04
CA LEU A 11 -2.22 8.41 24.59
C LEU A 11 -2.63 9.66 23.78
N ALA A 12 -1.78 10.69 23.74
CA ALA A 12 -2.00 11.83 22.87
C ALA A 12 -1.59 11.43 21.45
N PRO A 13 -2.44 11.56 20.43
CA PRO A 13 -2.00 11.45 19.05
C PRO A 13 -1.02 12.59 18.80
N VAL A 14 0.29 12.29 18.85
CA VAL A 14 1.33 13.25 18.48
C VAL A 14 1.33 13.30 16.96
N ALA A 15 0.57 14.26 16.43
CA ALA A 15 0.74 14.76 15.07
C ALA A 15 2.13 15.41 14.98
N ALA A 16 3.16 14.58 14.75
CA ALA A 16 4.49 15.07 14.42
C ALA A 16 4.62 15.15 12.90
N ALA A 17 4.47 16.38 12.41
CA ALA A 17 5.08 16.92 11.19
C ALA A 17 4.72 16.23 9.87
N PHE A 18 3.51 16.52 9.37
CA PHE A 18 3.30 16.68 7.93
C PHE A 18 4.19 17.82 7.43
N LEU A 19 5.34 17.49 6.86
CA LEU A 19 6.14 18.46 6.10
C LEU A 19 5.84 18.29 4.61
N ILE A 20 5.07 19.27 4.13
CA ILE A 20 4.97 19.79 2.75
C ILE A 20 4.16 18.93 1.77
N SER A 21 2.86 19.23 1.67
CA SER A 21 2.12 19.16 0.40
C SER A 21 1.78 20.59 -0.05
N PRO A 22 2.04 20.99 -1.30
CA PRO A 22 1.40 22.14 -1.90
C PRO A 22 0.01 21.77 -2.44
N ALA A 23 -0.95 22.63 -2.12
CA ALA A 23 -2.17 22.94 -2.86
C ALA A 23 -3.20 21.80 -3.13
N ALA A 24 -4.22 21.78 -2.28
CA ALA A 24 -5.57 21.45 -2.72
C ALA A 24 -6.02 22.46 -3.79
N GLY A 25 -6.35 21.97 -4.98
CA GLY A 25 -6.94 22.76 -6.06
C GLY A 25 -7.64 21.85 -7.08
N ASN A 26 -8.98 21.86 -7.04
CA ASN A 26 -9.90 21.37 -8.07
C ASN A 26 -10.04 19.86 -8.26
N ALA A 27 -10.49 19.18 -7.20
CA ALA A 27 -11.08 17.84 -7.29
C ALA A 27 -12.53 17.94 -7.82
N HIS A 28 -12.74 17.86 -9.15
CA HIS A 28 -13.94 17.18 -9.69
C HIS A 28 -13.98 16.93 -11.22
N GLU A 29 -13.04 17.43 -12.04
CA GLU A 29 -13.18 17.34 -13.52
C GLU A 29 -12.10 16.54 -14.26
N GLY A 30 -11.03 16.09 -13.61
CA GLY A 30 -9.92 15.38 -14.28
C GLY A 30 -10.19 13.90 -14.62
N HIS A 31 -11.18 13.28 -13.98
CA HIS A 31 -11.26 11.81 -13.89
C HIS A 31 -11.74 11.08 -15.16
N LYS A 32 -12.10 11.82 -16.22
CA LYS A 32 -12.59 11.23 -17.48
C LYS A 32 -11.60 11.32 -18.65
N LYS A 33 -10.50 12.06 -18.53
CA LYS A 33 -9.66 12.40 -19.70
C LYS A 33 -8.44 11.51 -19.93
N ASP A 34 -8.03 10.70 -18.95
CA ASP A 34 -6.79 9.90 -19.03
C ASP A 34 -6.99 8.42 -18.71
N MET A 35 -8.09 7.80 -19.16
CA MET A 35 -8.20 6.34 -19.11
C MET A 35 -7.49 5.72 -20.30
N SER A 36 -6.58 4.77 -20.04
CA SER A 36 -6.01 3.95 -21.11
C SER A 36 -7.07 3.01 -21.68
N GLU A 37 -6.93 2.59 -22.94
CA GLU A 37 -7.87 1.66 -23.60
C GLU A 37 -8.07 0.35 -22.79
N ALA A 38 -7.04 -0.06 -22.04
CA ALA A 38 -7.10 -1.23 -21.15
C ALA A 38 -8.01 -1.03 -19.93
N GLU A 39 -8.05 0.17 -19.35
CA GLU A 39 -8.93 0.50 -18.23
C GLU A 39 -10.39 0.63 -18.69
N MET A 40 -10.63 1.16 -19.88
CA MET A 40 -11.99 1.17 -20.47
C MET A 40 -12.50 -0.24 -20.76
N ALA A 41 -11.63 -1.14 -21.25
CA ALA A 41 -12.00 -2.53 -21.50
C ALA A 41 -12.33 -3.29 -20.19
N GLN A 42 -11.64 -3.00 -19.09
CA GLN A 42 -11.97 -3.58 -17.79
C GLN A 42 -13.31 -3.08 -17.24
N MET A 43 -13.61 -1.79 -17.39
CA MET A 43 -14.91 -1.23 -16.98
C MET A 43 -16.07 -1.82 -17.78
N GLU A 44 -15.96 -1.95 -19.10
CA GLU A 44 -17.00 -2.56 -19.93
C GLU A 44 -17.24 -4.04 -19.61
N MET A 45 -16.19 -4.79 -19.27
CA MET A 45 -16.34 -6.19 -18.86
C MET A 45 -16.98 -6.34 -17.48
N GLN A 46 -16.73 -5.40 -16.56
CA GLN A 46 -17.36 -5.39 -15.23
C GLN A 46 -18.85 -5.02 -15.32
N ASP A 47 -19.22 -4.04 -16.14
CA ASP A 47 -20.61 -3.60 -16.31
C ASP A 47 -21.48 -4.69 -16.98
N LYS A 48 -20.92 -5.41 -17.97
CA LYS A 48 -21.58 -6.57 -18.61
C LYS A 48 -21.68 -7.78 -17.68
N SER A 49 -20.75 -7.96 -16.74
CA SER A 49 -20.83 -9.02 -15.73
C SER A 49 -21.88 -8.73 -14.66
N ALA A 50 -22.12 -7.47 -14.33
CA ALA A 50 -23.18 -7.07 -13.39
C ALA A 50 -24.59 -7.19 -14.01
N ALA A 51 -24.71 -7.02 -15.33
CA ALA A 51 -25.98 -7.15 -16.06
C ALA A 51 -26.46 -8.60 -16.27
N HIS A 52 -25.67 -9.62 -15.92
CA HIS A 52 -25.99 -11.03 -16.21
C HIS A 52 -26.72 -11.80 -15.09
N HIS A 53 -27.11 -11.13 -13.99
CA HIS A 53 -28.05 -11.68 -13.00
C HIS A 53 -29.42 -11.01 -13.09
N GLY A 54 -30.08 -11.16 -14.24
CA GLY A 54 -31.47 -10.75 -14.39
C GLY A 54 -32.00 -11.01 -15.78
N ASN A 55 -32.99 -11.91 -15.85
CA ASN A 55 -33.94 -12.10 -16.95
C ASN A 55 -33.61 -13.21 -17.98
N ALA A 56 -34.04 -14.43 -17.64
CA ALA A 56 -34.05 -15.61 -18.51
C ALA A 56 -35.09 -15.57 -19.65
N ASN A 57 -35.82 -14.47 -19.87
CA ASN A 57 -36.90 -14.41 -20.88
C ASN A 57 -36.54 -13.65 -22.16
N ALA A 58 -35.30 -13.20 -22.35
CA ALA A 58 -34.88 -12.47 -23.57
C ALA A 58 -34.27 -13.37 -24.66
N MET A 59 -34.26 -14.70 -24.49
CA MET A 59 -33.63 -15.62 -25.46
C MET A 59 -34.59 -16.08 -26.59
N HIS A 60 -35.89 -15.78 -26.51
CA HIS A 60 -36.86 -16.24 -27.51
C HIS A 60 -37.08 -15.27 -28.69
N ASP A 61 -36.78 -13.97 -28.53
CA ASP A 61 -37.10 -12.95 -29.54
C ASP A 61 -35.92 -12.56 -30.45
N ALA A 62 -34.69 -12.94 -30.11
CA ALA A 62 -33.48 -12.59 -30.86
C ALA A 62 -33.19 -13.51 -32.06
N MET A 63 -34.02 -14.53 -32.32
CA MET A 63 -33.80 -15.49 -33.41
C MET A 63 -34.47 -15.09 -34.74
N LYS A 64 -35.12 -13.91 -34.82
CA LYS A 64 -35.96 -13.55 -35.98
C LYS A 64 -35.57 -12.30 -36.77
N LYS A 65 -34.48 -11.61 -36.46
CA LYS A 65 -34.03 -10.44 -37.26
C LYS A 65 -32.53 -10.23 -37.14
N GLY A 66 -31.78 -10.57 -38.20
CA GLY A 66 -30.37 -10.19 -38.31
C GLY A 66 -29.57 -11.05 -39.29
N GLU A 67 -30.11 -11.31 -40.47
CA GLU A 67 -29.31 -11.79 -41.60
C GLU A 67 -28.77 -10.55 -42.34
N LEU A 68 -27.48 -10.59 -42.68
CA LEU A 68 -26.74 -9.68 -43.58
C LEU A 68 -26.14 -8.39 -42.97
N ASP A 69 -24.95 -8.49 -42.36
CA ASP A 69 -23.82 -7.62 -42.75
C ASP A 69 -22.47 -8.30 -42.44
N GLY A 70 -21.64 -8.44 -43.48
CA GLY A 70 -20.43 -9.26 -43.52
C GLY A 70 -19.17 -8.49 -43.15
N THR A 71 -19.13 -7.85 -41.98
CA THR A 71 -17.86 -7.39 -41.41
C THR A 71 -17.34 -8.46 -40.46
N ALA A 72 -16.39 -9.26 -40.96
CA ALA A 72 -15.66 -10.23 -40.16
C ALA A 72 -14.98 -9.50 -38.99
N MET A 73 -15.58 -9.57 -37.81
CA MET A 73 -14.85 -9.39 -36.57
C MET A 73 -13.64 -10.34 -36.63
N PRO A 74 -12.41 -9.88 -36.32
CA PRO A 74 -11.29 -10.78 -36.23
C PRO A 74 -11.68 -11.86 -35.21
N THR A 75 -11.89 -13.08 -35.71
CA THR A 75 -12.17 -14.25 -34.88
C THR A 75 -10.91 -14.50 -34.08
N VAL A 76 -10.81 -13.88 -32.90
CA VAL A 76 -9.83 -14.27 -31.89
C VAL A 76 -10.16 -15.71 -31.56
N ALA A 77 -9.34 -16.64 -32.03
CA ALA A 77 -9.50 -18.05 -31.76
C ALA A 77 -9.72 -18.24 -30.24
N PRO A 78 -10.64 -19.11 -29.80
CA PRO A 78 -10.85 -19.34 -28.38
C PRO A 78 -9.53 -19.84 -27.79
N GLN A 79 -8.83 -18.96 -27.07
CA GLN A 79 -7.64 -19.33 -26.34
C GLN A 79 -8.09 -20.34 -25.29
N THR A 80 -7.55 -21.55 -25.35
CA THR A 80 -7.69 -22.49 -24.25
C THR A 80 -7.16 -21.83 -22.97
N ALA A 81 -7.68 -22.22 -21.79
CA ALA A 81 -7.22 -21.65 -20.51
C ALA A 81 -5.69 -21.74 -20.33
N GLU A 82 -5.07 -22.77 -20.90
CA GLU A 82 -3.63 -22.97 -20.95
C GLU A 82 -2.91 -21.93 -21.81
N GLN A 83 -3.43 -21.63 -23.02
CA GLN A 83 -2.88 -20.59 -23.89
C GLN A 83 -2.98 -19.20 -23.24
N ALA A 84 -4.10 -18.90 -22.57
CA ALA A 84 -4.28 -17.64 -21.85
C ALA A 84 -3.32 -17.52 -20.65
N LEU A 85 -3.09 -18.61 -19.91
CA LEU A 85 -2.11 -18.63 -18.82
C LEU A 85 -0.67 -18.44 -19.35
N ALA A 86 -0.31 -19.13 -20.43
CA ALA A 86 1.00 -19.01 -21.05
C ALA A 86 1.27 -17.58 -21.53
N ALA A 87 0.27 -16.91 -22.12
CA ALA A 87 0.36 -15.51 -22.50
C ALA A 87 0.60 -14.60 -21.28
N ARG A 88 -0.18 -14.75 -20.20
CA ARG A 88 0.01 -13.97 -18.96
C ARG A 88 1.40 -14.18 -18.33
N ILE A 89 1.94 -15.40 -18.36
CA ILE A 89 3.28 -15.69 -17.87
C ILE A 89 4.33 -15.00 -18.76
N ALA A 90 4.16 -15.03 -20.07
CA ALA A 90 5.07 -14.39 -21.02
C ALA A 90 5.08 -12.85 -20.84
N GLU A 91 3.90 -12.25 -20.65
CA GLU A 91 3.74 -10.82 -20.40
C GLU A 91 4.30 -10.39 -19.04
N ASN A 92 4.17 -11.23 -18.01
CA ASN A 92 4.64 -10.93 -16.66
C ASN A 92 6.13 -11.27 -16.41
N ARG A 93 6.92 -11.48 -17.47
CA ARG A 93 8.36 -11.76 -17.33
C ARG A 93 9.12 -10.52 -16.87
N VAL A 94 10.15 -10.77 -16.07
CA VAL A 94 11.10 -9.73 -15.66
C VAL A 94 11.83 -9.20 -16.90
N THR A 95 11.80 -7.89 -17.10
CA THR A 95 12.42 -7.25 -18.28
C THR A 95 13.75 -6.55 -17.97
N SER A 96 14.00 -6.22 -16.70
CA SER A 96 15.22 -5.54 -16.27
C SER A 96 15.53 -5.79 -14.80
N THR A 97 16.74 -5.45 -14.37
CA THR A 97 17.10 -5.47 -12.94
C THR A 97 16.24 -4.50 -12.12
N SER A 98 15.88 -3.34 -12.66
CA SER A 98 15.00 -2.39 -11.98
C SER A 98 13.61 -2.97 -11.75
N ASP A 99 13.04 -3.64 -12.76
CA ASP A 99 11.76 -4.35 -12.67
C ASP A 99 11.82 -5.47 -11.62
N PHE A 100 12.89 -6.28 -11.64
CA PHE A 100 13.12 -7.31 -10.63
C PHE A 100 13.15 -6.75 -9.20
N LEU A 101 13.92 -5.68 -8.96
CA LEU A 101 14.01 -5.05 -7.64
C LEU A 101 12.67 -4.43 -7.20
N GLY A 102 11.92 -3.83 -8.12
CA GLY A 102 10.58 -3.32 -7.85
C GLY A 102 9.62 -4.42 -7.42
N ARG A 103 9.66 -5.58 -8.09
CA ARG A 103 8.84 -6.76 -7.75
C ARG A 103 9.15 -7.34 -6.38
N LEU A 104 10.32 -7.09 -5.80
CA LEU A 104 10.68 -7.50 -4.44
C LEU A 104 10.09 -6.59 -3.36
N HIS A 105 9.58 -5.40 -3.70
CA HIS A 105 9.05 -4.44 -2.73
C HIS A 105 7.97 -5.05 -1.81
N PRO A 106 6.92 -5.73 -2.31
CA PRO A 106 5.89 -6.29 -1.45
C PRO A 106 6.48 -7.27 -0.43
N VAL A 107 7.39 -8.16 -0.84
CA VAL A 107 8.04 -9.12 0.07
C VAL A 107 8.88 -8.40 1.11
N ALA A 108 9.68 -7.41 0.69
CA ALA A 108 10.55 -6.65 1.58
C ALA A 108 9.76 -5.81 2.60
N ALA A 109 8.54 -5.38 2.28
CA ALA A 109 7.71 -4.56 3.16
C ALA A 109 7.14 -5.33 4.37
N HIS A 110 6.92 -6.65 4.28
CA HIS A 110 6.29 -7.41 5.37
C HIS A 110 7.13 -7.46 6.65
N PHE A 111 8.43 -7.70 6.50
CA PHE A 111 9.36 -7.81 7.63
C PHE A 111 9.41 -6.54 8.50
N PRO A 112 9.67 -5.33 7.96
CA PRO A 112 9.73 -4.13 8.78
C PRO A 112 8.39 -3.77 9.42
N ILE A 113 7.26 -4.04 8.76
CA ILE A 113 5.93 -3.82 9.36
C ILE A 113 5.82 -4.65 10.65
N ALA A 114 6.07 -5.95 10.59
CA ALA A 114 5.97 -6.82 11.77
C ALA A 114 6.96 -6.42 12.87
N LEU A 115 8.22 -6.17 12.53
CA LEU A 115 9.27 -5.86 13.50
C LEU A 115 9.05 -4.51 14.20
N LEU A 116 8.64 -3.47 13.47
CA LEU A 116 8.40 -2.15 14.05
C LEU A 116 7.14 -2.12 14.92
N LEU A 117 6.08 -2.85 14.54
CA LEU A 117 4.88 -2.99 15.38
C LEU A 117 5.20 -3.75 16.67
N LEU A 118 5.96 -4.85 16.58
CA LEU A 118 6.42 -5.58 17.77
C LEU A 118 7.38 -4.75 18.62
N ALA A 119 8.22 -3.92 18.02
CA ALA A 119 9.09 -3.00 18.75
C ALA A 119 8.28 -1.98 19.56
N ALA A 120 7.23 -1.39 18.95
CA ALA A 120 6.34 -0.47 19.64
C ALA A 120 5.61 -1.16 20.80
N LEU A 121 5.13 -2.39 20.60
CA LEU A 121 4.51 -3.19 21.66
C LEU A 121 5.50 -3.52 22.79
N ALA A 122 6.70 -3.98 22.47
CA ALA A 122 7.72 -4.30 23.46
C ALA A 122 8.16 -3.06 24.26
N GLU A 123 8.32 -1.90 23.61
CA GLU A 123 8.64 -0.64 24.29
C GLU A 123 7.48 -0.15 25.17
N LEU A 124 6.22 -0.36 24.74
CA LEU A 124 5.05 -0.09 25.59
C LEU A 124 5.02 -0.98 26.82
N MET A 125 5.27 -2.29 26.66
CA MET A 125 5.36 -3.22 27.79
C MET A 125 6.48 -2.82 28.76
N LEU A 126 7.64 -2.42 28.24
CA LEU A 126 8.75 -1.93 29.04
C LEU A 126 8.39 -0.63 29.79
N ALA A 127 7.63 0.27 29.17
CA ALA A 127 7.17 1.51 29.80
C ALA A 127 6.16 1.26 30.93
N VAL A 128 5.28 0.26 30.78
CA VAL A 128 4.27 -0.10 31.80
C VAL A 128 4.88 -0.97 32.91
N ARG A 129 5.80 -1.87 32.57
CA ARG A 129 6.45 -2.80 33.50
C ARG A 129 7.97 -2.84 33.27
N PRO A 130 8.73 -1.89 33.86
CA PRO A 130 10.18 -1.80 33.67
C PRO A 130 10.94 -3.06 34.11
N SER A 131 10.38 -3.87 35.00
CA SER A 131 10.99 -5.12 35.47
C SER A 131 11.10 -6.22 34.41
N LEU A 132 10.44 -6.07 33.24
CA LEU A 132 10.51 -7.04 32.15
C LEU A 132 11.86 -7.06 31.42
N GLY A 133 12.68 -6.01 31.52
CA GLY A 133 14.03 -5.99 30.95
C GLY A 133 14.08 -6.16 29.41
N LEU A 134 13.10 -5.60 28.69
CA LEU A 134 12.95 -5.77 27.23
C LEU A 134 13.83 -4.84 26.38
N GLU A 135 14.77 -4.09 26.95
CA GLU A 135 15.58 -3.10 26.23
C GLU A 135 16.34 -3.71 25.04
N THR A 136 16.95 -4.89 25.24
CA THR A 136 17.69 -5.61 24.20
C THR A 136 16.74 -6.10 23.10
N THR A 137 15.56 -6.60 23.47
CA THR A 137 14.52 -7.00 22.53
C THR A 137 14.06 -5.82 21.68
N VAL A 138 13.77 -4.67 22.29
CA VAL A 138 13.39 -3.45 21.57
C VAL A 138 14.50 -3.03 20.59
N ARG A 139 15.77 -3.05 21.01
CA ARG A 139 16.91 -2.72 20.13
C ARG A 139 16.99 -3.64 18.92
N PHE A 140 16.83 -4.94 19.11
CA PHE A 140 16.86 -5.91 18.02
C PHE A 140 15.68 -5.69 17.04
N LEU A 141 14.47 -5.52 17.58
CA LEU A 141 13.26 -5.32 16.77
C LEU A 141 13.31 -4.00 15.98
N VAL A 142 13.66 -2.88 16.62
CA VAL A 142 13.78 -1.58 15.93
C VAL A 142 14.93 -1.60 14.94
N GLY A 143 16.09 -2.18 15.30
CA GLY A 143 17.25 -2.26 14.40
C GLY A 143 16.93 -3.06 13.13
N GLY A 144 16.38 -4.26 13.28
CA GLY A 144 15.96 -5.09 12.15
C GLY A 144 14.83 -4.45 11.34
N GLY A 145 13.85 -3.86 12.03
CA GLY A 145 12.75 -3.13 11.40
C GLY A 145 13.20 -1.91 10.61
N ALA A 146 14.18 -1.15 11.09
CA ALA A 146 14.72 0.01 10.40
C ALA A 146 15.53 -0.39 9.14
N ILE A 147 16.36 -1.42 9.23
CA ILE A 147 17.08 -1.97 8.06
C ILE A 147 16.07 -2.48 7.02
N GLY A 148 15.08 -3.25 7.46
CA GLY A 148 14.02 -3.74 6.58
C GLY A 148 13.23 -2.61 5.91
N ALA A 149 12.89 -1.55 6.66
CA ALA A 149 12.12 -0.42 6.15
C ALA A 149 12.92 0.37 5.12
N PHE A 150 14.22 0.54 5.36
CA PHE A 150 15.12 1.14 4.37
C PHE A 150 15.16 0.32 3.07
N VAL A 151 15.36 -0.99 3.16
CA VAL A 151 15.36 -1.88 1.98
C VAL A 151 14.02 -1.85 1.25
N ALA A 152 12.91 -1.91 1.99
CA ALA A 152 11.57 -1.83 1.43
C ALA A 152 11.32 -0.50 0.71
N ALA A 153 11.77 0.62 1.27
CA ALA A 153 11.67 1.93 0.64
C ALA A 153 12.49 1.98 -0.66
N VAL A 154 13.75 1.50 -0.65
CA VAL A 154 14.57 1.42 -1.87
C VAL A 154 13.86 0.61 -2.96
N PHE A 155 13.35 -0.59 -2.64
CA PHE A 155 12.59 -1.39 -3.60
C PHE A 155 11.30 -0.70 -4.04
N GLY A 156 10.64 0.05 -3.15
CA GLY A 156 9.45 0.84 -3.47
C GLY A 156 9.74 1.94 -4.50
N TRP A 157 10.90 2.60 -4.42
CA TRP A 157 11.33 3.57 -5.44
C TRP A 157 11.63 2.92 -6.80
N PHE A 158 12.12 1.68 -6.81
CA PHE A 158 12.20 0.90 -8.06
C PHE A 158 10.81 0.53 -8.61
N ALA A 159 9.88 0.11 -7.74
CA ALA A 159 8.51 -0.27 -8.13
C ALA A 159 7.69 0.92 -8.65
N GLY A 160 7.79 2.07 -7.97
CA GLY A 160 7.08 3.30 -8.34
C GLY A 160 7.78 4.09 -9.45
N GLY A 161 8.98 3.70 -9.88
CA GLY A 161 9.84 4.50 -10.75
C GLY A 161 10.40 5.74 -10.04
N TRP A 162 11.57 6.21 -10.45
CA TRP A 162 12.27 7.35 -9.84
C TRP A 162 11.65 8.71 -10.23
N ARG A 163 10.40 8.93 -9.83
CA ARG A 163 9.63 10.16 -10.06
C ARG A 163 9.21 10.78 -8.74
N LEU A 164 9.18 12.12 -8.69
CA LEU A 164 8.80 12.87 -7.49
C LEU A 164 7.28 13.13 -7.41
N GLU A 165 6.62 13.13 -8.56
CA GLU A 165 5.17 13.33 -8.70
C GLU A 165 4.54 12.05 -9.28
N ASP A 166 3.39 11.67 -8.72
CA ASP A 166 2.67 10.45 -9.07
C ASP A 166 1.34 10.74 -9.74
N ARG A 167 0.91 9.82 -10.61
CA ARG A 167 -0.35 9.93 -11.35
C ARG A 167 -1.58 9.81 -10.47
N SER A 168 -1.47 9.12 -9.33
CA SER A 168 -2.54 9.02 -8.34
C SER A 168 -2.09 9.55 -7.00
N GLU A 169 -2.98 10.25 -6.32
CA GLU A 169 -2.74 10.80 -4.98
C GLU A 169 -2.40 9.68 -3.99
N THR A 170 -3.15 8.57 -4.01
CA THR A 170 -2.91 7.40 -3.15
C THR A 170 -1.50 6.84 -3.33
N LEU A 171 -0.97 6.77 -4.56
CA LEU A 171 0.39 6.30 -4.82
C LEU A 171 1.43 7.29 -4.27
N GLY A 172 1.21 8.60 -4.46
CA GLY A 172 2.08 9.64 -3.91
C GLY A 172 2.13 9.58 -2.38
N LEU A 173 0.95 9.47 -1.74
CA LEU A 173 0.84 9.31 -0.28
C LEU A 173 1.54 8.05 0.20
N HIS A 174 1.34 6.91 -0.47
CA HIS A 174 2.00 5.66 -0.13
C HIS A 174 3.53 5.77 -0.24
N ARG A 175 4.05 6.37 -1.31
CA ARG A 175 5.49 6.52 -1.55
C ARG A 175 6.16 7.39 -0.49
N TRP A 176 5.61 8.58 -0.26
CA TRP A 176 6.22 9.55 0.64
C TRP A 176 6.08 9.15 2.10
N ASN A 177 4.92 8.59 2.51
CA ASN A 177 4.75 8.04 3.84
C ASN A 177 5.69 6.85 4.08
N GLY A 178 5.82 5.92 3.11
CA GLY A 178 6.77 4.80 3.19
C GLY A 178 8.23 5.26 3.34
N THR A 179 8.63 6.30 2.62
CA THR A 179 9.97 6.91 2.72
C THR A 179 10.19 7.57 4.08
N ALA A 180 9.19 8.31 4.58
CA ALA A 180 9.24 8.93 5.90
C ALA A 180 9.33 7.89 7.02
N ILE A 181 8.55 6.80 6.95
CA ILE A 181 8.60 5.67 7.88
C ILE A 181 10.01 5.09 7.95
N ALA A 182 10.67 4.87 6.81
CA ALA A 182 12.04 4.37 6.78
C ALA A 182 13.02 5.33 7.49
N GLY A 183 12.93 6.63 7.22
CA GLY A 183 13.75 7.65 7.87
C GLY A 183 13.54 7.71 9.39
N VAL A 184 12.28 7.74 9.84
CA VAL A 184 11.92 7.78 11.26
C VAL A 184 12.33 6.47 11.96
N ALA A 185 12.21 5.32 11.30
CA ALA A 185 12.67 4.04 11.84
C ALA A 185 14.19 4.02 12.08
N LEU A 186 14.99 4.60 11.17
CA LEU A 186 16.44 4.75 11.37
C LEU A 186 16.76 5.66 12.57
N ILE A 187 16.04 6.77 12.74
CA ILE A 187 16.19 7.66 13.90
C ILE A 187 15.81 6.93 15.19
N ALA A 188 14.70 6.18 15.18
CA ALA A 188 14.26 5.37 16.31
C ALA A 188 15.30 4.30 16.67
N ALA A 189 15.89 3.63 15.68
CA ALA A 189 16.97 2.67 15.90
C ALA A 189 18.16 3.34 16.58
N TRP A 190 18.63 4.46 16.05
CA TRP A 190 19.72 5.22 16.65
C TRP A 190 19.45 5.61 18.11
N LEU A 191 18.25 6.10 18.42
CA LEU A 191 17.83 6.41 19.79
C LEU A 191 17.78 5.16 20.69
N ALA A 192 17.33 4.02 20.18
CA ALA A 192 17.25 2.78 20.96
C ALA A 192 18.64 2.32 21.49
N PHE A 193 19.71 2.61 20.74
CA PHE A 193 21.08 2.29 21.14
C PHE A 193 21.76 3.40 21.96
N ARG A 194 21.41 4.67 21.77
CA ARG A 194 22.17 5.80 22.35
C ARG A 194 21.45 6.56 23.46
N ALA A 195 20.13 6.56 23.51
CA ALA A 195 19.38 7.45 24.38
C ALA A 195 19.35 6.97 25.84
N ARG A 196 19.72 7.87 26.76
CA ARG A 196 19.54 7.67 28.21
C ARG A 196 18.08 7.87 28.65
N ASN A 197 17.36 8.78 27.97
CA ASN A 197 15.93 9.00 28.13
C ASN A 197 15.18 8.38 26.95
N ARG A 198 14.28 7.42 27.23
CA ARG A 198 13.50 6.69 26.22
C ARG A 198 12.20 7.37 25.80
N THR A 199 11.89 8.57 26.32
CA THR A 199 10.62 9.26 26.02
C THR A 199 10.46 9.55 24.53
N LEU A 200 11.50 10.07 23.86
CA LEU A 200 11.44 10.33 22.42
C LEU A 200 11.30 9.04 21.61
N LEU A 201 12.05 7.99 21.97
CA LEU A 201 11.92 6.67 21.34
C LEU A 201 10.48 6.15 21.41
N ARG A 202 9.84 6.25 22.58
CA ARG A 202 8.45 5.83 22.79
C ARG A 202 7.48 6.58 21.90
N VAL A 203 7.63 7.90 21.80
CA VAL A 203 6.80 8.73 20.92
C VAL A 203 7.01 8.34 19.46
N LEU A 204 8.26 8.16 19.03
CA LEU A 204 8.55 7.76 17.64
C LEU A 204 8.02 6.37 17.32
N LEU A 205 8.13 5.38 18.22
CA LEU A 205 7.60 4.04 17.99
C LEU A 205 6.07 4.01 17.98
N ALA A 206 5.42 4.81 18.81
CA ALA A 206 3.96 4.98 18.77
C ALA A 206 3.52 5.63 17.44
N ALA A 207 4.22 6.68 17.00
CA ALA A 207 3.97 7.34 15.73
C ALA A 207 4.21 6.40 14.53
N LEU A 208 5.30 5.63 14.54
CA LEU A 208 5.60 4.62 13.51
C LEU A 208 4.51 3.55 13.46
N ALA A 209 4.02 3.06 14.60
CA ALA A 209 2.94 2.08 14.63
C ALA A 209 1.66 2.62 13.97
N ALA A 210 1.26 3.85 14.29
CA ALA A 210 0.12 4.50 13.64
C ALA A 210 0.34 4.72 12.13
N ALA A 211 1.53 5.19 11.75
CA ALA A 211 1.89 5.43 10.36
C ALA A 211 1.91 4.14 9.53
N LEU A 212 2.33 3.01 10.11
CA LEU A 212 2.31 1.69 9.45
C LEU A 212 0.88 1.18 9.20
N VAL A 213 -0.05 1.44 10.12
CA VAL A 213 -1.47 1.12 9.92
C VAL A 213 -2.04 1.94 8.74
N LEU A 214 -1.77 3.25 8.72
CA LEU A 214 -2.18 4.11 7.60
C LEU A 214 -1.51 3.70 6.28
N GLN A 215 -0.23 3.34 6.31
CA GLN A 215 0.49 2.83 5.14
C GLN A 215 -0.14 1.55 4.60
N GLY A 216 -0.59 0.65 5.49
CA GLY A 216 -1.34 -0.54 5.13
C GLY A 216 -2.67 -0.21 4.46
N TYR A 217 -3.39 0.80 4.97
CA TYR A 217 -4.63 1.28 4.36
C TYR A 217 -4.41 1.81 2.93
N HIS A 218 -3.43 2.71 2.71
CA HIS A 218 -3.10 3.20 1.35
C HIS A 218 -2.61 2.07 0.44
N GLY A 219 -1.89 1.08 1.00
CA GLY A 219 -1.52 -0.14 0.26
C GLY A 219 -2.73 -0.93 -0.22
N GLY A 220 -3.76 -1.07 0.63
CA GLY A 220 -5.03 -1.68 0.29
C GLY A 220 -5.78 -0.90 -0.79
N GLU A 221 -5.83 0.42 -0.71
CA GLU A 221 -6.49 1.25 -1.72
C GLU A 221 -5.85 1.12 -3.11
N MET A 222 -4.52 0.95 -3.20
CA MET A 222 -3.87 0.72 -4.49
C MET A 222 -4.22 -0.64 -5.12
N VAL A 223 -4.61 -1.63 -4.31
CA VAL A 223 -4.94 -2.99 -4.78
C VAL A 223 -6.44 -3.15 -5.04
N PHE A 224 -7.27 -2.59 -4.17
CA PHE A 224 -8.73 -2.81 -4.15
C PHE A 224 -9.54 -1.59 -4.60
N GLY A 225 -8.90 -0.44 -4.81
CA GLY A 225 -9.53 0.81 -5.19
C GLY A 225 -9.86 1.73 -4.01
N PRO A 226 -10.33 2.97 -4.29
CA PRO A 226 -10.68 3.94 -3.27
C PRO A 226 -11.80 3.44 -2.35
N ASN A 227 -11.74 3.82 -1.06
CA ASN A 227 -12.71 3.40 -0.05
C ASN A 227 -12.95 1.88 -0.02
N HIS A 228 -11.88 1.08 -0.17
CA HIS A 228 -11.99 -0.38 -0.19
C HIS A 228 -12.56 -1.03 1.07
N LEU A 229 -12.64 -0.27 2.18
CA LEU A 229 -13.26 -0.71 3.45
C LEU A 229 -14.74 -0.33 3.56
N GLY A 230 -15.26 0.51 2.67
CA GLY A 230 -16.66 0.96 2.70
C GLY A 230 -17.01 1.78 3.95
N LEU A 231 -16.09 2.60 4.44
CA LEU A 231 -16.30 3.44 5.62
C LEU A 231 -16.80 4.82 5.17
N GLU A 232 -18.10 4.93 4.89
CA GLU A 232 -18.83 6.19 4.63
C GLU A 232 -20.15 6.25 5.40
#